data_AF-A0A514Z852-F1
#
_entry.id   AF-A0A514Z852-F1
#
_cell.length_a   1.000
_cell.length_b   1.000
_cell.length_c   1.000
_cell.angle_alpha   90.00
_cell.angle_beta   90.00
_cell.angle_gamma   90.00
#
_symmetry.space_group_name_H-M   'P 1'
#
loop_
_entity.id
_entity.type
_entity.pdbx_description
1 polymer ?
#
loop_
_entity_poly.entity_id
_entity_poly.type
_entity_poly.pdbx_seq_one_letter_code
_entity_poly.pdbx_strand_id
1 'polypeptide(L)' 'MYVVKMRGGYLCANKDVTRRLRYATKFKTEADAEELAQKWLRNDISYEIVPLEMELEQA' A
#
# COMPACT_ATOMS: atom_id res chain seq x y z
N MET A 1 -0.85 -3.76 -11.15
CA MET A 1 -1.10 -2.62 -10.23
C MET A 1 -0.45 -2.93 -8.90
N TYR A 2 -0.02 -1.93 -8.13
CA TYR A 2 0.68 -2.10 -6.85
C TYR A 2 -0.04 -1.43 -5.70
N VAL A 3 0.13 -1.95 -4.50
CA VAL A 3 -0.39 -1.38 -3.26
C VAL A 3 0.70 -1.39 -2.21
N VAL A 4 0.62 -0.44 -1.28
CA VAL A 4 1.53 -0.37 -0.13
C VAL A 4 0.91 -1.15 1.01
N LYS A 5 1.53 -2.27 1.38
CA LYS A 5 1.19 -3.10 2.53
C LYS A 5 1.97 -2.60 3.74
N MET A 6 1.29 -2.51 4.87
CA MET A 6 1.85 -2.07 6.14
C MET A 6 1.46 -3.06 7.23
N ARG A 7 2.14 -2.95 8.37
CA ARG A 7 1.81 -3.72 9.56
C ARG A 7 0.41 -3.33 10.08
N GLY A 8 -0.61 -4.08 9.65
CA GLY A 8 -2.02 -3.86 10.00
C GLY A 8 -2.98 -3.72 8.81
N GLY A 9 -2.48 -3.67 7.57
CA GLY A 9 -3.31 -3.59 6.38
C GLY A 9 -2.60 -2.94 5.20
N TYR A 10 -3.34 -2.16 4.42
CA TYR A 10 -2.88 -1.46 3.23
C TYR A 10 -3.02 0.04 3.38
N LEU A 11 -2.17 0.81 2.71
CA LEU A 11 -2.27 2.26 2.65
C LEU A 11 -3.54 2.67 1.92
N CYS A 12 -4.37 3.49 2.57
CA CYS A 12 -5.54 4.11 1.97
C CYS A 12 -5.21 5.52 1.47
N ALA A 13 -6.06 6.09 0.62
CA ALA A 13 -5.90 7.44 0.07
C ALA A 13 -5.90 8.52 1.17
N ASN A 14 -6.49 8.22 2.33
CA ASN A 14 -6.52 9.11 3.49
C ASN A 14 -5.26 9.03 4.38
N LYS A 15 -4.20 8.34 3.96
CA LYS A 15 -2.98 8.06 4.75
C LYS A 15 -3.17 7.11 5.93
N ASP A 16 -4.38 6.59 6.13
CA ASP A 16 -4.68 5.57 7.12
C ASP A 16 -4.41 4.15 6.61
N VAL A 17 -4.30 3.21 7.55
CA VAL A 17 -4.24 1.77 7.26
C VAL A 17 -5.66 1.20 7.13
N THR A 18 -5.91 0.43 6.07
CA THR A 18 -7.16 -0.29 5.87
C THR A 18 -6.90 -1.78 5.68
N ARG A 19 -7.69 -2.63 6.35
CA ARG A 19 -7.60 -4.09 6.15
C ARG A 19 -8.21 -4.54 4.83
N ARG A 20 -8.98 -3.66 4.17
CA ARG A 20 -9.73 -4.00 2.96
C ARG A 20 -9.01 -3.47 1.72
N LEU A 21 -8.54 -4.40 0.89
CA LEU A 21 -7.82 -4.11 -0.35
C LEU A 21 -8.61 -3.19 -1.31
N ARG A 22 -9.95 -3.27 -1.29
CA ARG A 22 -10.83 -2.41 -2.11
C ARG A 22 -10.61 -0.91 -1.85
N TYR A 23 -10.22 -0.54 -0.63
CA TYR A 23 -9.97 0.85 -0.24
C TYR A 23 -8.48 1.22 -0.27
N ALA A 24 -7.61 0.27 -0.62
CA ALA A 24 -6.19 0.55 -0.74
C ALA A 24 -5.93 1.48 -1.93
N THR A 25 -4.94 2.37 -1.77
CA THR A 25 -4.44 3.20 -2.86
C THR A 25 -3.71 2.30 -3.84
N LYS A 26 -4.14 2.35 -5.10
CA LYS A 26 -3.58 1.54 -6.19
C LYS A 26 -2.65 2.40 -7.03
N PHE A 27 -1.45 1.89 -7.23
CA PHE A 27 -0.42 2.50 -8.03
C PHE A 27 -0.24 1.74 -9.33
N LYS A 28 0.13 2.45 -10.40
CA LYS A 28 0.46 1.81 -11.67
C LYS A 28 1.83 1.16 -11.63
N THR A 29 2.78 1.79 -10.96
CA THR A 29 4.19 1.36 -10.85
C THR A 29 4.58 1.17 -9.39
N GLU A 30 5.63 0.39 -9.14
CA GLU A 30 6.25 0.25 -7.81
C GLU A 30 6.88 1.56 -7.36
N ALA A 31 7.54 2.27 -8.28
CA ALA A 31 8.19 3.54 -7.99
C ALA A 31 7.21 4.61 -7.48
N ASP A 32 6.03 4.73 -8.11
CA ASP A 32 4.96 5.63 -7.62
C ASP A 32 4.52 5.26 -6.20
N ALA A 33 4.35 3.96 -5.93
CA ALA A 33 3.93 3.46 -4.62
C ALA A 33 4.99 3.77 -3.55
N GLU A 34 6.27 3.59 -3.90
CA GLU A 34 7.40 3.86 -3.02
C GLU A 34 7.55 5.35 -2.72
N GLU A 35 7.52 6.20 -3.73
CA GLU A 35 7.65 7.65 -3.57
C GLU A 35 6.54 8.20 -2.66
N LEU A 36 5.30 7.75 -2.89
CA LEU A 36 4.17 8.16 -2.06
C LEU A 36 4.25 7.58 -0.64
N ALA A 37 4.68 6.32 -0.49
CA ALA A 37 4.91 5.71 0.81
C ALA A 37 5.97 6.48 1.60
N GLN A 38 7.12 6.80 1.01
CA GLN A 38 8.19 7.58 1.66
C GLN A 38 7.73 9.00 2.03
N LYS A 39 6.86 9.61 1.21
CA LYS A 39 6.35 10.95 1.45
C LYS A 39 5.27 11.00 2.54
N TRP A 40 4.46 9.95 2.65
CA TRP A 40 3.31 9.91 3.55
C TRP A 40 3.59 9.21 4.87
N LEU A 41 4.42 8.17 4.84
CA LEU A 41 4.77 7.39 6.01
C LEU A 41 6.00 7.99 6.68
N ARG A 42 5.99 7.94 8.01
CA ARG A 42 7.20 8.27 8.78
C ARG A 42 8.22 7.16 8.58
N ASN A 43 9.50 7.51 8.70
CA ASN A 43 10.63 6.58 8.54
C ASN A 43 10.55 5.33 9.44
N ASP A 44 9.81 5.43 10.56
CA ASP A 44 9.60 4.35 11.53
C ASP A 44 8.55 3.30 11.09
N ILE A 45 7.80 3.56 10.01
CA ILE A 45 6.76 2.64 9.52
C ILE A 45 7.37 1.70 8.49
N SER A 46 7.45 0.41 8.83
CA SER A 46 7.76 -0.63 7.86
C SER A 46 6.60 -0.83 6.89
N TYR A 47 6.89 -0.74 5.60
CA TYR A 47 5.96 -1.00 4.51
C TYR A 47 6.60 -1.88 3.45
N GLU A 48 5.76 -2.59 2.71
CA GLU A 48 6.13 -3.41 1.57
C GLU A 48 5.26 -3.00 0.38
N ILE A 49 5.81 -3.03 -0.83
CA ILE A 49 5.07 -2.76 -2.05
C ILE A 49 4.76 -4.09 -2.68
N VAL A 50 3.47 -4.38 -2.85
CA VAL A 50 3.03 -5.68 -3.35
C VAL A 50 2.11 -5.50 -4.54
N PRO A 51 2.16 -6.40 -5.53
CA PRO A 51 1.24 -6.38 -6.65
C PRO A 51 -0.19 -6.69 -6.15
N LEU A 52 -1.13 -5.84 -6.54
CA LEU A 52 -2.54 -5.93 -6.19
C LEU A 52 -3.16 -7.28 -6.57
N GLU A 53 -2.76 -7.82 -7.73
CA GLU A 53 -3.28 -9.08 -8.25
C GLU A 53 -2.96 -10.25 -7.31
N MET A 54 -1.72 -10.28 -6.79
CA MET A 54 -1.27 -11.30 -5.85
C MET A 54 -2.02 -11.23 -4.51
N GLU A 55 -2.35 -10.03 -4.03
CA GLU A 55 -3.13 -9.87 -2.79
C GLU A 55 -4.63 -10.15 -2.99
N LEU A 56 -5.18 -9.96 -4.21
CA LEU A 56 -6.56 -10.32 -4.53
C LEU A 56 -6.76 -11.84 -4.58
N GLU A 57 -5.75 -12.59 -5.01
CA GLU A 57 -5.80 -14.07 -5.00
C GLU A 57 -5.71 -14.66 -3.58
N GLN A 58 -5.20 -13.89 -2.61
CA GLN A 58 -5.04 -14.31 -1.21
C GLN A 58 -6.12 -13.77 -0.24
N ALA A 59 -6.99 -12.85 -0.68
CA ALA A 59 -7.97 -12.14 0.15
C ALA A 59 -9.40 -12.68 0.00
#